data_AF-A0A7M7MGZ9-F1
#
_entry.id   AF-A0A7M7MGZ9-F1
#
_cell.length_a   1.000
_cell.length_b   1.000
_cell.length_c   1.000
_cell.angle_alpha   90.00
_cell.angle_beta   90.00
_cell.angle_gamma   90.00
#
_symmetry.space_group_name_H-M   'P 1'
#
loop_
_entity.id
_entity.type
_entity.pdbx_description
1 polymer ?
#
loop_
_entity_poly.entity_id
_entity_poly.type
_entity_poly.pdbx_seq_one_letter_code
_entity_poly.pdbx_strand_id
1 'polypeptide(L)'
;MGWWFFPNRNDDHTVLAKYLSGGPYGLGDPNDKSLRKVEKEILIPKLMRDRTKAEKCAAEVKAFGECAKREGLSVVFNCRRENDAMKSCMVRWYTDSQFKEECTQQYLADRTHYRETGIKKKRMPRGAVRPDATPEVPT
;
A
#
# COMPACT_ATOMS: atom_id res chain seq x y z
N MET A 1 -5.72 21.25 -57.99
CA MET A 1 -5.97 21.72 -56.61
C MET A 1 -6.61 20.57 -55.85
N GLY A 2 -5.80 19.69 -55.27
CA GLY A 2 -6.28 18.58 -54.45
C GLY A 2 -5.71 18.74 -53.06
N TRP A 3 -6.49 19.32 -52.16
CA TRP A 3 -6.17 19.33 -50.73
C TRP A 3 -6.48 17.93 -50.21
N TRP A 4 -5.49 17.05 -50.27
CA TRP A 4 -5.50 15.82 -49.51
C TRP A 4 -5.53 16.21 -48.04
N PHE A 5 -6.72 16.18 -47.43
CA PHE A 5 -6.89 16.22 -45.99
C PHE A 5 -6.21 14.98 -45.42
N PHE A 6 -4.93 15.09 -45.08
CA PHE A 6 -4.28 14.16 -44.18
C PHE A 6 -4.91 14.38 -42.79
N PRO A 7 -5.61 13.39 -42.21
CA PRO A 7 -5.96 13.49 -40.80
C PRO A 7 -4.64 13.54 -40.03
N ASN A 8 -4.47 14.60 -39.25
CA ASN A 8 -3.34 14.76 -38.36
C ASN A 8 -3.40 13.65 -37.30
N ARG A 9 -2.76 12.52 -37.59
CA ARG A 9 -2.56 11.42 -36.64
C ARG A 9 -1.42 11.85 -35.71
N ASN A 10 -1.76 12.60 -34.67
CA ASN A 10 -0.92 12.63 -33.47
C ASN A 10 -1.07 11.27 -32.79
N ASP A 11 -0.45 10.24 -33.37
CA ASP A 11 -0.14 9.02 -32.66
C ASP A 11 1.03 9.36 -31.74
N ASP A 12 0.74 9.60 -30.46
CA ASP A 12 1.72 9.60 -29.39
C ASP A 12 2.49 8.26 -29.46
N HIS A 13 3.68 8.26 -30.09
CA HIS A 13 4.52 7.09 -30.29
C HIS A 13 5.11 6.61 -28.95
N THR A 14 4.26 6.08 -28.08
CA THR A 14 4.68 5.35 -26.90
C THR A 14 4.50 3.85 -27.16
N VAL A 15 5.55 3.08 -26.93
CA VAL A 15 5.53 1.61 -27.07
C VAL A 15 4.61 0.95 -26.03
N LEU A 16 4.20 1.71 -25.00
CA LEU A 16 3.37 1.28 -23.91
C LEU A 16 1.91 1.67 -24.15
N ALA A 17 0.98 0.82 -23.70
CA ALA A 17 -0.44 1.11 -23.77
C ALA A 17 -0.81 2.35 -22.93
N LYS A 18 -1.85 3.08 -23.35
CA LYS A 18 -2.30 4.34 -22.74
C LYS A 18 -2.58 4.25 -21.22
N TYR A 19 -3.03 3.11 -20.73
CA TYR A 19 -3.25 2.90 -19.28
C TYR A 19 -1.93 2.87 -18.46
N LEU A 20 -0.79 2.63 -19.11
CA LEU A 20 0.55 2.61 -18.51
C LEU A 20 1.30 3.93 -18.67
N SER A 21 1.23 4.55 -19.84
CA SER A 21 2.05 5.73 -20.22
C SER A 21 1.25 7.00 -20.51
N GLY A 22 -0.07 6.95 -20.45
CA GLY A 22 -0.94 8.11 -20.71
C GLY A 22 -1.12 9.03 -19.50
N GLY A 23 -2.17 9.83 -19.54
CA GLY A 23 -2.53 10.76 -18.46
C GLY A 23 -1.74 12.08 -18.51
N PRO A 24 -2.12 13.05 -17.66
CA PRO A 24 -1.57 14.42 -17.71
C PRO A 24 -0.06 14.51 -17.43
N TYR A 25 0.48 13.54 -16.69
CA TYR A 25 1.91 13.46 -16.34
C TYR A 25 2.63 12.26 -16.95
N GLY A 26 2.01 11.53 -17.89
CA GLY A 26 2.60 10.32 -18.48
C GLY A 26 2.78 9.15 -17.51
N LEU A 27 2.04 9.13 -16.40
CA LEU A 27 2.12 8.12 -15.32
C LEU A 27 1.06 7.01 -15.44
N GLY A 28 0.32 7.01 -16.56
CA GLY A 28 -0.81 6.13 -16.83
C GLY A 28 -2.17 6.80 -16.59
N ASP A 29 -3.24 6.13 -16.99
CA ASP A 29 -4.60 6.64 -16.91
C ASP A 29 -5.08 6.74 -15.44
N PRO A 30 -5.48 7.93 -14.94
CA PRO A 30 -6.05 8.10 -13.61
C PRO A 30 -7.31 7.26 -13.32
N ASN A 31 -8.12 6.99 -14.34
CA ASN A 31 -9.41 6.31 -14.21
C ASN A 31 -9.31 4.78 -14.31
N ASP A 32 -8.16 4.26 -14.70
CA ASP A 32 -7.90 2.83 -14.74
C ASP A 32 -7.95 2.26 -13.30
N LYS A 33 -8.84 1.29 -13.08
CA LYS A 33 -9.00 0.57 -11.80
C LYS A 33 -8.42 -0.85 -11.83
N SER A 34 -7.79 -1.25 -12.95
CA SER A 34 -7.17 -2.56 -13.05
C SER A 34 -5.97 -2.67 -12.10
N LEU A 35 -5.81 -3.86 -11.52
CA LEU A 35 -4.70 -4.15 -10.62
C LEU A 35 -3.67 -5.04 -11.32
N ARG A 36 -2.43 -4.56 -11.36
CA ARG A 36 -1.26 -5.26 -11.87
C ARG A 36 -0.80 -6.33 -10.89
N LYS A 37 -0.05 -7.32 -11.37
CA LYS A 37 0.50 -8.40 -10.53
C LYS A 37 1.28 -7.87 -9.32
N VAL A 38 2.15 -6.89 -9.55
CA VAL A 38 2.93 -6.21 -8.48
C VAL A 38 2.04 -5.51 -7.46
N GLU A 39 0.90 -4.97 -7.89
CA GLU A 39 -0.02 -4.28 -6.99
C GLU A 39 -0.77 -5.29 -6.11
N LYS A 40 -1.28 -6.36 -6.73
CA LYS A 40 -1.99 -7.45 -6.05
C LYS A 40 -1.10 -8.21 -5.06
N GLU A 41 0.12 -8.53 -5.46
CA GLU A 41 1.00 -9.45 -4.71
C GLU A 41 1.96 -8.72 -3.76
N ILE A 42 2.27 -7.44 -4.00
CA ILE A 42 3.30 -6.72 -3.26
C ILE A 42 2.76 -5.44 -2.62
N LEU A 43 2.19 -4.51 -3.40
CA LEU A 43 1.88 -3.18 -2.88
C LEU A 43 0.67 -3.15 -1.94
N ILE A 44 -0.42 -3.83 -2.28
CA ILE A 44 -1.59 -3.94 -1.42
C ILE A 44 -1.25 -4.75 -0.16
N PRO A 45 -0.63 -5.94 -0.25
CA PRO A 45 -0.17 -6.68 0.94
C PRO A 45 0.78 -5.88 1.85
N LYS A 46 1.65 -5.05 1.26
CA LYS A 46 2.51 -4.14 2.02
C LYS A 46 1.70 -3.07 2.75
N LEU A 47 0.74 -2.43 2.06
CA LEU A 47 -0.15 -1.43 2.66
C LEU A 47 -0.97 -2.03 3.81
N MET A 48 -1.54 -3.23 3.61
CA MET A 48 -2.23 -3.98 4.66
C MET A 48 -1.31 -4.17 5.87
N ARG A 49 -0.09 -4.67 5.65
CA ARG A 49 0.88 -4.89 6.73
C ARG A 49 1.20 -3.62 7.51
N ASP A 50 1.41 -2.51 6.81
CA ASP A 50 1.75 -1.23 7.43
C ASP A 50 0.56 -0.68 8.25
N ARG A 51 -0.67 -0.78 7.71
CA ARG A 51 -1.90 -0.40 8.44
C ARG A 51 -2.18 -1.32 9.63
N THR A 52 -2.06 -2.63 9.47
CA THR A 52 -2.26 -3.59 10.56
C THR A 52 -1.34 -3.26 11.74
N LYS A 53 -0.06 -2.95 11.50
CA LYS A 53 0.87 -2.57 12.57
C LYS A 53 0.55 -1.21 13.21
N ALA A 54 0.07 -0.26 12.42
CA ALA A 54 -0.17 1.10 12.89
C ALA A 54 -1.52 1.27 13.59
N GLU A 55 -2.54 0.53 13.16
CA GLU A 55 -3.95 0.73 13.54
C GLU A 55 -4.51 -0.44 14.36
N LYS A 56 -4.23 -1.69 13.97
CA LYS A 56 -4.94 -2.86 14.51
C LYS A 56 -4.16 -3.63 15.57
N CYS A 57 -2.86 -3.79 15.39
CA CYS A 57 -1.96 -4.55 16.26
C CYS A 57 -0.94 -3.64 16.97
N ALA A 58 -1.33 -2.39 17.26
CA ALA A 58 -0.43 -1.39 17.83
C ALA A 58 0.10 -1.80 19.21
N ALA A 59 -0.73 -2.47 20.02
CA ALA A 59 -0.36 -2.95 21.35
C ALA A 59 0.70 -4.05 21.28
N GLU A 60 0.54 -5.02 20.39
CA GLU A 60 1.47 -6.14 20.19
C GLU A 60 2.78 -5.65 19.57
N VAL A 61 2.72 -4.71 18.62
CA VAL A 61 3.91 -4.07 18.04
C VAL A 61 4.67 -3.30 19.12
N LYS A 62 3.98 -2.60 20.01
CA LYS A 62 4.60 -1.90 21.14
C LYS A 62 5.26 -2.87 22.12
N ALA A 63 4.56 -3.93 22.53
CA ALA A 63 5.10 -4.94 23.44
C ALA A 63 6.33 -5.64 22.86
N PHE A 64 6.29 -6.03 21.58
CA PHE A 64 7.46 -6.57 20.89
C PHE A 64 8.60 -5.54 20.80
N GLY A 65 8.28 -4.28 20.51
CA GLY A 65 9.25 -3.18 20.46
C GLY A 65 9.93 -2.93 21.81
N GLU A 66 9.19 -3.01 22.92
CA GLU A 66 9.74 -2.87 24.28
C GLU A 66 10.65 -4.05 24.64
N CYS A 67 10.25 -5.28 24.31
CA CYS A 67 11.10 -6.44 24.49
C CYS A 67 12.37 -6.34 23.63
N ALA A 68 12.25 -5.97 22.35
CA ALA A 68 13.38 -5.81 21.45
C ALA A 68 14.39 -4.76 21.93
N LYS A 69 13.90 -3.64 22.50
CA LYS A 69 14.76 -2.61 23.10
C LYS A 69 15.50 -3.11 24.33
N ARG A 70 14.88 -3.97 25.15
CA ARG A 70 15.49 -4.54 26.36
C ARG A 70 16.54 -5.61 26.05
N GLU A 71 16.21 -6.53 25.15
CA GLU A 71 17.04 -7.71 24.86
C GLU A 71 18.11 -7.46 23.79
N GLY A 72 17.97 -6.39 22.99
CA GLY A 72 18.92 -6.02 21.95
C GLY A 72 19.13 -7.13 20.92
N LEU A 73 20.39 -7.60 20.78
CA LEU A 73 20.74 -8.66 19.83
C LEU A 73 20.08 -10.01 20.16
N SER A 74 19.72 -10.25 21.42
CA SER A 74 19.10 -11.50 21.88
C SER A 74 17.59 -11.57 21.60
N VAL A 75 17.00 -10.57 20.93
CA VAL A 75 15.55 -10.47 20.63
C VAL A 75 14.96 -11.73 19.97
N VAL A 76 15.73 -12.40 19.09
CA VAL A 76 15.26 -13.59 18.35
C VAL A 76 15.05 -14.80 19.28
N PHE A 77 15.76 -14.83 20.41
CA PHE A 77 15.66 -15.89 21.40
C PHE A 77 14.71 -15.50 22.53
N ASN A 78 14.86 -14.28 23.05
CA ASN A 78 14.21 -13.85 24.29
C ASN A 78 12.81 -13.24 24.07
N CYS A 79 12.51 -12.70 22.89
CA CYS A 79 11.22 -12.05 22.58
C CYS A 79 10.31 -12.90 21.68
N ARG A 80 10.46 -14.22 21.72
CA ARG A 80 9.66 -15.14 20.88
C ARG A 80 8.18 -15.02 21.16
N ARG A 81 7.80 -14.92 22.44
CA ARG A 81 6.40 -14.83 22.89
C ARG A 81 5.73 -13.57 22.35
N GLU A 82 6.38 -12.42 22.49
CA GLU A 82 5.88 -11.13 21.99
C GLU A 82 5.83 -11.11 20.45
N ASN A 83 6.81 -11.72 19.79
CA ASN A 83 6.83 -11.86 18.34
C ASN A 83 5.67 -12.73 17.84
N ASP A 84 5.39 -13.85 18.50
CA ASP A 84 4.32 -14.76 18.12
C ASP A 84 2.95 -14.13 18.39
N ALA A 85 2.79 -13.39 19.48
CA ALA A 85 1.59 -12.57 19.72
C ALA A 85 1.36 -11.57 18.58
N MET A 86 2.39 -10.78 18.23
CA MET A 86 2.33 -9.82 17.13
C MET A 86 2.00 -10.49 15.79
N LYS A 87 2.66 -11.60 15.45
CA LYS A 87 2.38 -12.37 14.22
C LYS A 87 0.94 -12.88 14.22
N SER A 88 0.47 -13.43 15.33
CA SER A 88 -0.89 -13.98 15.44
C SER A 88 -1.96 -12.90 15.24
N CYS A 89 -1.73 -11.67 15.73
CA CYS A 89 -2.60 -10.54 15.46
C CYS A 89 -2.59 -10.19 13.96
N MET A 90 -1.40 -10.07 13.37
CA MET A 90 -1.25 -9.66 11.98
C MET A 90 -1.86 -10.65 10.98
N VAL A 91 -1.77 -11.96 11.24
CA VAL A 91 -2.31 -13.00 10.35
C VAL A 91 -3.83 -12.89 10.22
N ARG A 92 -4.55 -12.59 11.30
CA ARG A 92 -6.02 -12.45 11.29
C ARG A 92 -6.47 -11.38 10.29
N TRP A 93 -5.83 -10.22 10.32
CA TRP A 93 -6.12 -9.11 9.41
C TRP A 93 -5.66 -9.36 7.97
N TYR A 94 -4.62 -10.19 7.78
CA TYR A 94 -4.17 -10.53 6.44
C TYR A 94 -5.17 -11.40 5.67
N THR A 95 -5.92 -12.24 6.39
CA THR A 95 -6.98 -13.08 5.82
C THR A 95 -8.33 -12.39 5.73
N ASP A 96 -8.48 -11.20 6.32
CA ASP A 96 -9.73 -10.45 6.31
C ASP A 96 -10.00 -9.83 4.94
N SER A 97 -11.10 -10.25 4.30
CA SER A 97 -11.47 -9.79 2.96
C SER A 97 -11.94 -8.35 2.92
N GLN A 98 -12.60 -7.85 3.98
CA GLN A 98 -13.09 -6.47 4.03
C GLN A 98 -11.91 -5.51 4.14
N PHE A 99 -10.96 -5.81 5.03
CA PHE A 99 -9.75 -5.03 5.21
C PHE A 99 -8.87 -5.02 3.96
N LYS A 100 -8.80 -6.15 3.23
CA LYS A 100 -8.11 -6.22 1.94
C LYS A 100 -8.76 -5.32 0.90
N GLU A 101 -10.09 -5.28 0.83
CA GLU A 101 -10.82 -4.42 -0.09
C GLU A 101 -10.60 -2.94 0.26
N GLU A 102 -10.70 -2.56 1.53
CA GLU A 102 -10.40 -1.20 2.00
C GLU A 102 -8.99 -0.74 1.61
N CYS A 103 -7.99 -1.59 1.87
CA CYS A 103 -6.60 -1.29 1.48
C CYS A 103 -6.45 -1.19 -0.05
N THR A 104 -7.21 -1.98 -0.80
CA THR A 104 -7.22 -1.93 -2.27
C THR A 104 -7.78 -0.61 -2.77
N GLN A 105 -8.93 -0.17 -2.23
CA GLN A 105 -9.55 1.11 -2.58
C GLN A 105 -8.66 2.29 -2.20
N GLN A 106 -8.04 2.25 -1.02
CA GLN A 106 -7.07 3.26 -0.61
C GLN A 106 -5.86 3.32 -1.56
N TYR A 107 -5.32 2.16 -1.95
CA TYR A 107 -4.22 2.10 -2.90
C TYR A 107 -4.60 2.68 -4.26
N LEU A 108 -5.79 2.35 -4.77
CA LEU A 108 -6.30 2.89 -6.03
C LEU A 108 -6.48 4.40 -5.96
N ALA A 109 -7.06 4.92 -4.88
CA ALA A 109 -7.20 6.37 -4.67
C ALA A 109 -5.84 7.09 -4.64
N ASP A 110 -4.85 6.52 -3.97
CA ASP A 110 -3.49 7.06 -3.93
C ASP A 110 -2.81 7.01 -5.30
N ARG A 111 -3.07 5.95 -6.07
CA ARG A 111 -2.56 5.81 -7.44
C ARG A 111 -3.20 6.82 -8.38
N THR A 112 -4.52 6.99 -8.33
CA THR A 112 -5.26 8.00 -9.09
C THR A 112 -4.69 9.38 -8.78
N HIS A 113 -4.58 9.74 -7.49
CA HIS A 113 -3.99 11.01 -7.09
C HIS A 113 -2.57 11.22 -7.64
N TYR A 114 -1.71 10.19 -7.57
CA TYR A 114 -0.36 10.27 -8.12
C TYR A 114 -0.35 10.45 -9.65
N ARG A 115 -1.27 9.80 -10.37
CA ARG A 115 -1.40 9.93 -11.83
C ARG A 115 -1.98 11.28 -12.25
N GLU A 116 -2.87 11.85 -11.44
CA GLU A 116 -3.49 13.16 -11.68
C GLU A 116 -2.58 14.34 -11.35
N THR A 117 -1.76 14.22 -10.31
CA THR A 117 -1.00 15.36 -9.76
C THR A 117 0.52 15.22 -9.92
N GLY A 118 1.02 14.02 -10.19
CA GLY A 118 2.45 13.71 -10.14
C GLY A 118 3.04 13.65 -8.73
N ILE A 119 2.25 13.89 -7.66
CA ILE A 119 2.73 13.96 -6.28
C ILE A 119 2.43 12.65 -5.55
N LYS A 120 3.47 12.05 -4.95
CA LYS A 120 3.32 10.82 -4.14
C LYS A 120 2.87 11.18 -2.74
N LYS A 121 1.82 10.54 -2.25
CA LYS A 121 1.48 10.61 -0.82
C LYS A 121 2.58 9.99 0.03
N LYS A 122 2.93 10.66 1.12
CA LYS A 122 3.92 10.19 2.09
C LYS A 122 3.35 8.95 2.78
N ARG A 123 4.01 7.81 2.60
CA ARG A 123 3.67 6.60 3.34
C ARG A 123 4.17 6.72 4.78
N MET A 124 3.46 6.05 5.69
CA MET A 124 3.90 5.90 7.08
C MET A 124 5.33 5.34 7.12
N PRO A 125 6.26 5.94 7.89
CA PRO A 125 7.59 5.36 8.07
C PRO A 125 7.48 4.00 8.77
N ARG A 126 8.38 3.07 8.43
CA ARG A 126 8.40 1.72 9.02
C ARG A 126 8.51 1.83 10.54
N GLY A 127 7.53 1.26 11.25
CA GLY A 127 7.52 1.23 12.72
C GLY A 127 6.85 2.42 13.41
N ALA A 128 6.26 3.37 12.67
CA ALA A 128 5.42 4.40 13.28
C ALA A 128 4.04 3.84 13.65
N VAL A 129 3.62 4.11 14.88
CA VAL A 129 2.30 3.80 15.43
C VAL A 129 1.46 5.07 15.34
N ARG A 130 0.19 4.94 14.94
CA ARG A 130 -0.74 6.07 14.94
C ARG A 130 -1.04 6.48 16.39
N PRO A 131 -0.93 7.77 16.77
CA PRO A 131 -1.18 8.22 18.14
C PRO A 131 -2.63 8.03 18.59
N ASP A 132 -3.55 7.82 17.64
CA ASP A 132 -5.00 7.66 17.84
C ASP A 132 -5.49 6.21 17.67
N ALA A 133 -4.61 5.22 17.50
CA ALA A 133 -5.01 3.83 17.37
C ALA A 133 -5.54 3.29 18.72
N THR A 134 -6.85 3.38 18.93
CA THR A 134 -7.52 2.58 19.95
C THR A 134 -7.48 1.12 19.52
N PRO A 135 -7.01 0.18 20.36
CA PRO A 135 -7.06 -1.24 20.04
C PRO A 135 -8.52 -1.66 19.96
N GLU A 136 -9.08 -1.64 18.76
CA GLU A 136 -10.34 -2.31 18.46
C GLU A 136 -10.05 -3.81 18.52
N VAL A 137 -10.31 -4.39 19.69
CA VAL A 137 -10.45 -5.84 19.87
C VAL A 137 -11.68 -6.24 19.06
N PRO A 138 -11.55 -7.05 17.99
CA PRO A 138 -12.71 -7.66 17.38
C PRO A 138 -13.23 -8.71 18.38
N THR A 139 -14.47 -8.55 18.81
CA THR A 139 -15.26 -9.58 19.51
C THR A 139 -15.28 -10.89 18.75
#